data_AF-A0A7S2HVV3-F1
#
_entry.id   AF-A0A7S2HVV3-F1
#
_cell.length_a   1.000
_cell.length_b   1.000
_cell.length_c   1.000
_cell.angle_alpha   90.00
_cell.angle_beta   90.00
_cell.angle_gamma   90.00
#
_symmetry.space_group_name_H-M   'P 1'
#
loop_
_entity.id
_entity.type
_entity.pdbx_description
1 polymer ?
#
loop_
_entity_poly.entity_id
_entity_poly.type
_entity_poly.pdbx_seq_one_letter_code
_entity_poly.pdbx_strand_id
1 'polypeptide(L)'
;TNYTANVTSTMVFDASRSSITSLEEGIERGYRFCGWASLQSSLQAAYPALQGLYVGLENGHDAFQAMDNGQCQATIIDELAWRIAESGMYSMAGDDSRYAAHPGGAARWHCDTKQLLPATVYSIDIALPVRSDLQRAFSWAITIAKDVGEWQADDAQARQKFIPQSACTGGTAATSPKQLGILSGAGVMLLSVLLTTIALVGNGMWRMSPAQRAQRRDWQHRATARAELLGAMRQSGVPASLPSIRSSDKVAPE
;
A
#
# COMPACT_ATOMS: atom_id res chain seq x y z
N THR A 1 -1.41 16.31 16.25
CA THR A 1 -0.70 16.37 14.95
C THR A 1 0.12 15.12 14.67
N ASN A 2 0.85 14.56 15.65
CA ASN A 2 1.64 13.33 15.43
C ASN A 2 0.84 12.06 15.11
N TYR A 3 -0.37 11.87 15.68
CA TYR A 3 -1.17 10.67 15.42
C TYR A 3 -1.67 10.60 13.97
N THR A 4 -2.17 11.71 13.43
CA THR A 4 -2.59 11.82 12.03
C THR A 4 -1.41 11.68 11.07
N ALA A 5 -0.25 12.25 11.39
CA ALA A 5 0.95 12.08 10.56
C ALA A 5 1.42 10.61 10.51
N ASN A 6 1.40 9.90 11.64
CA ASN A 6 1.86 8.52 11.71
C ASN A 6 0.90 7.55 10.98
N VAL A 7 -0.41 7.75 11.12
CA VAL A 7 -1.42 6.94 10.43
C VAL A 7 -1.39 7.17 8.91
N THR A 8 -1.26 8.42 8.47
CA THR A 8 -1.13 8.74 7.04
C THR A 8 0.16 8.15 6.45
N SER A 9 1.26 8.18 7.20
CA SER A 9 2.53 7.56 6.82
C SER A 9 2.34 6.05 6.57
N THR A 10 1.79 5.31 7.53
CA THR A 10 1.57 3.86 7.39
C THR A 10 0.62 3.48 6.24
N MET A 11 -0.39 4.30 5.95
CA MET A 11 -1.36 4.02 4.87
C MET A 11 -0.81 4.28 3.46
N VAL A 12 0.13 5.21 3.32
CA VAL A 12 0.83 5.45 2.05
C VAL A 12 1.83 4.33 1.77
N PHE A 13 2.46 3.77 2.81
CA PHE A 13 3.40 2.65 2.66
C PHE A 13 2.72 1.29 2.39
N ASP A 14 1.51 1.04 2.91
CA ASP A 14 0.84 -0.26 2.71
C ASP A 14 0.29 -0.46 1.29
N ALA A 15 -0.04 0.61 0.56
CA ALA A 15 -0.56 0.52 -0.80
C ALA A 15 0.51 0.21 -1.87
N SER A 16 1.80 0.13 -1.48
CA SER A 16 2.95 0.01 -2.39
C SER A 16 3.93 -1.10 -2.01
N ARG A 17 3.48 -2.10 -1.24
CA ARG A 17 4.35 -3.23 -0.87
C ARG A 17 4.54 -4.17 -2.05
N SER A 18 5.60 -3.96 -2.84
CA SER A 18 6.21 -5.04 -3.58
C SER A 18 6.55 -6.19 -2.61
N SER A 19 6.46 -7.43 -3.09
CA SER A 19 6.83 -8.63 -2.30
C SER A 19 8.32 -8.68 -1.95
N ILE A 20 9.14 -7.93 -2.69
CA ILE A 20 10.58 -7.72 -2.52
C ILE A 20 10.95 -6.27 -2.87
N THR A 21 11.98 -5.71 -2.22
CA THR A 21 12.50 -4.38 -2.53
C THR A 21 13.82 -4.42 -3.30
N SER A 22 14.54 -5.55 -3.27
CA SER A 22 15.75 -5.79 -4.06
C SER A 22 15.88 -7.25 -4.51
N LEU A 23 16.84 -7.51 -5.40
CA LEU A 23 17.20 -8.87 -5.82
C LEU A 23 17.73 -9.69 -4.65
N GLU A 24 18.61 -9.09 -3.84
CA GLU A 24 19.26 -9.72 -2.68
C GLU A 24 18.21 -10.16 -1.64
N GLU A 25 17.24 -9.29 -1.33
CA GLU A 25 16.15 -9.66 -0.41
C GLU A 25 15.33 -10.84 -0.93
N GLY A 26 15.06 -10.88 -2.24
CA GLY A 26 14.34 -12.01 -2.83
C GLY A 26 15.15 -13.30 -2.81
N ILE A 27 16.48 -13.23 -3.02
CA ILE A 27 17.39 -14.37 -2.89
C ILE A 27 17.41 -14.88 -1.45
N GLU A 28 17.57 -13.99 -0.46
CA GLU A 28 17.59 -14.35 0.97
C GLU A 28 16.28 -15.04 1.41
N ARG A 29 15.16 -14.65 0.81
CA ARG A 29 13.83 -15.26 1.04
C ARG A 29 13.57 -16.53 0.23
N GLY A 30 14.49 -16.93 -0.64
CA GLY A 30 14.36 -18.12 -1.49
C GLY A 30 13.27 -17.98 -2.56
N TYR A 31 13.03 -16.76 -3.04
CA TYR A 31 12.05 -16.53 -4.11
C TYR A 31 12.57 -17.07 -5.44
N ARG A 32 11.64 -17.58 -6.25
CA ARG A 32 11.91 -18.02 -7.62
C ARG A 32 11.82 -16.83 -8.56
N PHE A 33 12.85 -16.68 -9.37
CA PHE A 33 12.97 -15.62 -10.37
C PHE A 33 12.80 -16.22 -11.76
N CYS A 34 11.92 -15.63 -12.56
CA CYS A 34 11.78 -15.97 -13.97
C CYS A 34 12.54 -14.96 -14.83
N GLY A 35 13.03 -15.37 -15.99
CA GLY A 35 13.60 -14.43 -16.96
C GLY A 35 14.13 -15.17 -18.18
N TRP A 36 14.87 -14.50 -19.06
CA TRP A 36 15.37 -15.12 -20.27
C TRP A 36 16.39 -16.23 -20.00
N ALA A 37 16.16 -17.40 -20.60
CA ALA A 37 17.07 -18.55 -20.53
C ALA A 37 18.49 -18.20 -21.03
N SER A 38 18.60 -17.31 -22.03
CA SER A 38 19.88 -16.83 -22.56
C SER A 38 20.73 -16.05 -21.54
N LEU A 39 20.10 -15.47 -20.51
CA LEU A 39 20.79 -14.73 -19.46
C LEU A 39 21.13 -15.58 -18.25
N GLN A 40 20.60 -16.81 -18.16
CA GLN A 40 20.71 -17.65 -16.98
C GLN A 40 22.17 -17.87 -16.55
N SER A 41 23.04 -18.26 -17.48
CA SER A 41 24.45 -18.52 -17.16
C SER A 41 25.17 -17.26 -16.67
N SER A 42 24.92 -16.12 -17.31
CA SER A 42 25.59 -14.86 -16.98
C SER A 42 25.07 -14.26 -15.68
N LEU A 43 23.76 -14.37 -15.42
CA LEU A 43 23.15 -13.98 -14.15
C LEU A 43 23.64 -14.86 -13.00
N GLN A 44 23.76 -16.18 -13.21
CA GLN A 44 24.29 -17.10 -12.19
C GLN A 44 25.78 -16.88 -11.95
N ALA A 45 26.54 -16.44 -12.96
CA ALA A 45 27.93 -16.06 -12.77
C ALA A 45 28.06 -14.77 -11.93
N ALA A 46 27.21 -13.77 -12.20
CA ALA A 46 27.19 -12.51 -11.44
C ALA A 46 26.60 -12.68 -10.02
N TYR A 47 25.59 -13.54 -9.89
CA TYR A 47 24.86 -13.82 -8.66
C TYR A 47 24.76 -15.34 -8.44
N PRO A 48 25.80 -15.99 -7.90
CA PRO A 48 25.82 -17.45 -7.70
C PRO A 48 24.64 -17.97 -6.85
N ALA A 49 24.11 -17.15 -5.94
CA ALA A 49 22.96 -17.48 -5.12
C ALA A 49 21.64 -17.62 -5.90
N LEU A 50 21.58 -17.20 -7.17
CA LEU A 50 20.45 -17.47 -8.06
C LEU A 50 20.43 -18.92 -8.58
N GLN A 51 21.49 -19.70 -8.34
CA GLN A 51 21.52 -21.10 -8.77
C GLN A 51 20.39 -21.90 -8.10
N GLY A 52 19.52 -22.49 -8.92
CA GLY A 52 18.33 -23.20 -8.44
C GLY A 52 17.11 -22.33 -8.13
N LEU A 53 17.28 -21.00 -8.01
CA LEU A 53 16.17 -20.04 -7.86
C LEU A 53 15.72 -19.44 -9.20
N TYR A 54 16.62 -19.37 -10.18
CA TYR A 54 16.32 -18.82 -11.50
C TYR A 54 15.72 -19.86 -12.44
N VAL A 55 14.62 -19.49 -13.12
CA VAL A 55 13.93 -20.26 -14.15
C VAL A 55 14.07 -19.53 -15.47
N GLY A 56 14.83 -20.13 -16.39
CA GLY A 56 14.99 -19.62 -17.76
C GLY A 56 13.76 -19.90 -18.60
N LEU A 57 13.27 -18.86 -19.28
CA LEU A 57 12.12 -18.87 -20.19
C LEU A 57 12.53 -18.32 -21.56
N GLU A 58 11.77 -18.62 -22.60
CA GLU A 58 12.16 -18.30 -23.97
C GLU A 58 11.95 -16.83 -24.33
N ASN A 59 10.92 -16.20 -23.75
CA ASN A 59 10.55 -14.83 -24.10
C ASN A 59 9.98 -14.05 -22.89
N GLY A 60 9.78 -12.74 -23.08
CA GLY A 60 9.23 -11.87 -22.05
C GLY A 60 7.78 -12.20 -21.68
N HIS A 61 6.94 -12.57 -22.66
CA HIS A 61 5.54 -12.93 -22.43
C HIS A 61 5.42 -14.11 -21.44
N ASP A 62 6.19 -15.18 -21.65
CA ASP A 62 6.23 -16.34 -20.76
C ASP A 62 6.63 -15.95 -19.34
N ALA A 63 7.53 -14.98 -19.18
CA ALA A 63 7.98 -14.52 -17.87
C ALA A 63 6.87 -13.82 -17.08
N PHE A 64 6.07 -12.97 -17.74
CA PHE A 64 4.88 -12.37 -17.13
C PHE A 64 3.80 -13.40 -16.83
N GLN A 65 3.57 -14.34 -17.74
CA GLN A 65 2.60 -15.42 -17.55
C GLN A 65 3.00 -16.35 -16.40
N ALA A 66 4.29 -16.66 -16.25
CA ALA A 66 4.82 -17.45 -15.15
C ALA A 66 4.65 -16.73 -13.80
N MET A 67 4.81 -15.40 -13.75
CA MET A 67 4.47 -14.61 -12.57
C MET A 67 2.97 -14.65 -12.28
N ASP A 68 2.13 -14.47 -13.29
CA ASP A 68 0.67 -14.54 -13.13
C ASP A 68 0.22 -15.90 -12.60
N ASN A 69 0.83 -16.98 -13.08
CA ASN A 69 0.55 -18.34 -12.64
C ASN A 69 1.16 -18.70 -11.28
N GLY A 70 1.89 -17.77 -10.63
CA GLY A 70 2.56 -18.00 -9.35
C GLY A 70 3.74 -18.98 -9.44
N GLN A 71 4.24 -19.27 -10.65
CA GLN A 71 5.43 -20.10 -10.84
C GLN A 71 6.71 -19.39 -10.38
N CYS A 72 6.71 -18.06 -10.49
CA CYS A 72 7.77 -17.17 -10.01
C CYS A 72 7.17 -16.01 -9.22
N GLN A 73 7.89 -15.53 -8.21
CA GLN A 73 7.48 -14.38 -7.40
C GLN A 73 7.97 -13.05 -8.00
N ALA A 74 9.05 -13.11 -8.79
CA ALA A 74 9.66 -11.96 -9.44
C ALA A 74 10.22 -12.36 -10.81
N THR A 75 10.46 -11.37 -11.66
CA THR A 75 11.11 -11.57 -12.95
C THR A 75 12.27 -10.61 -13.17
N ILE A 76 13.32 -11.09 -13.83
CA ILE A 76 14.43 -10.27 -14.34
C ILE A 76 14.24 -10.18 -15.85
N ILE A 77 13.87 -8.98 -16.31
CA ILE A 77 13.58 -8.66 -17.70
C ILE A 77 14.22 -7.32 -18.06
N ASP A 78 14.34 -7.06 -19.36
CA ASP A 78 14.77 -5.76 -19.84
C ASP A 78 13.62 -4.73 -19.89
N GLU A 79 13.97 -3.47 -20.07
CA GLU A 79 13.02 -2.36 -20.07
C GLU A 79 12.00 -2.45 -21.22
N LEU A 80 12.38 -2.97 -22.39
CA LEU A 80 11.48 -3.10 -23.54
C LEU A 80 10.39 -4.13 -23.25
N ALA A 81 10.76 -5.31 -22.74
CA ALA A 81 9.78 -6.34 -22.37
C ALA A 81 8.79 -5.82 -21.30
N TRP A 82 9.27 -5.06 -20.31
CA TRP A 82 8.40 -4.41 -19.33
C TRP A 82 7.40 -3.46 -20.00
N ARG A 83 7.86 -2.58 -20.89
CA ARG A 83 6.97 -1.62 -21.59
C ARG A 83 5.94 -2.31 -22.49
N ILE A 84 6.30 -3.40 -23.17
CA ILE A 84 5.37 -4.20 -23.97
C ILE A 84 4.31 -4.87 -23.08
N ALA A 85 4.68 -5.29 -21.86
CA ALA A 85 3.72 -5.82 -20.90
C ALA A 85 2.72 -4.76 -20.43
N GLU A 86 3.21 -3.56 -20.10
CA GLU A 86 2.38 -2.42 -19.66
C GLU A 86 1.46 -1.89 -20.77
N SER A 87 1.80 -2.09 -22.04
CA SER A 87 0.93 -1.71 -23.15
C SER A 87 -0.19 -2.73 -23.40
N GLY A 88 -0.17 -3.87 -22.69
CA GLY A 88 -1.13 -4.97 -22.85
C GLY A 88 -0.89 -5.85 -24.08
N MET A 89 0.22 -5.66 -24.79
CA MET A 89 0.54 -6.48 -25.97
C MET A 89 0.85 -7.94 -25.64
N TYR A 90 1.15 -8.25 -24.38
CA TYR A 90 1.24 -9.62 -23.89
C TYR A 90 -0.11 -10.28 -23.62
N SER A 91 -1.26 -9.66 -23.96
CA SER A 91 -2.52 -10.41 -24.07
C SER A 91 -2.61 -11.12 -25.42
N MET A 92 -2.67 -12.45 -25.44
CA MET A 92 -3.11 -13.16 -26.65
C MET A 92 -4.64 -13.28 -26.67
N ALA A 93 -5.21 -13.35 -27.88
CA ALA A 93 -6.64 -13.54 -28.05
C ALA A 93 -7.05 -14.93 -27.52
N GLY A 94 -7.78 -14.97 -26.40
CA GLY A 94 -8.19 -16.19 -25.73
C GLY A 94 -7.34 -16.55 -24.51
N ASP A 95 -6.25 -15.82 -24.28
CA ASP A 95 -5.42 -16.04 -23.10
C ASP A 95 -6.04 -15.34 -21.89
N ASP A 96 -6.44 -16.21 -20.98
CA ASP A 96 -6.70 -15.92 -19.58
C ASP A 96 -7.95 -15.10 -19.26
N SER A 97 -8.92 -15.81 -18.66
CA SER A 97 -10.10 -15.22 -18.04
C SER A 97 -9.76 -14.08 -17.07
N ARG A 98 -8.55 -14.07 -16.47
CA ARG A 98 -8.09 -13.01 -15.56
C ARG A 98 -7.96 -11.66 -16.27
N TYR A 99 -7.39 -11.63 -17.47
CA TYR A 99 -7.22 -10.39 -18.22
C TYR A 99 -8.58 -9.85 -18.70
N ALA A 100 -9.45 -10.74 -19.17
CA ALA A 100 -10.80 -10.36 -19.59
C ALA A 100 -11.67 -9.86 -18.42
N ALA A 101 -11.48 -10.42 -17.23
CA ALA A 101 -12.19 -10.00 -16.02
C ALA A 101 -11.64 -8.71 -15.40
N HIS A 102 -10.40 -8.33 -15.70
CA HIS A 102 -9.79 -7.12 -15.14
C HIS A 102 -10.28 -5.87 -15.87
N PRO A 103 -10.79 -4.85 -15.16
CA PRO A 103 -11.09 -3.55 -15.77
C PRO A 103 -9.85 -2.98 -16.46
N GLY A 104 -9.89 -2.79 -17.77
CA GLY A 104 -8.74 -2.30 -18.56
C GLY A 104 -7.84 -3.38 -19.17
N GLY A 105 -8.24 -4.66 -19.11
CA GLY A 105 -7.55 -5.76 -19.80
C GLY A 105 -6.18 -6.10 -19.21
N ALA A 106 -5.37 -6.82 -19.98
CA ALA A 106 -4.03 -7.25 -19.55
C ALA A 106 -3.08 -6.08 -19.28
N ALA A 107 -3.19 -4.98 -20.03
CA ALA A 107 -2.38 -3.79 -19.84
C ALA A 107 -2.53 -3.30 -18.39
N ARG A 108 -3.78 -3.10 -17.96
CA ARG A 108 -4.09 -2.63 -16.62
C ARG A 108 -3.78 -3.67 -15.55
N TRP A 109 -4.02 -4.96 -15.83
CA TRP A 109 -3.64 -6.04 -14.93
C TRP A 109 -2.14 -5.98 -14.57
N HIS A 110 -1.25 -5.83 -15.56
CA HIS A 110 0.18 -5.71 -15.31
C HIS A 110 0.53 -4.46 -14.51
N CYS A 111 -0.09 -3.31 -14.80
CA CYS A 111 0.11 -2.08 -14.03
C CYS A 111 -0.32 -2.21 -12.56
N ASP A 112 -1.42 -2.93 -12.29
CA ASP A 112 -2.01 -2.99 -10.95
C ASP A 112 -1.43 -4.13 -10.09
N THR A 113 -0.88 -5.18 -10.71
CA THR A 113 -0.40 -6.37 -10.00
C THR A 113 1.12 -6.50 -9.93
N LYS A 114 1.85 -5.74 -10.75
CA LYS A 114 3.31 -5.83 -10.84
C LYS A 114 3.93 -4.45 -10.63
N GLN A 115 5.11 -4.46 -10.03
CA GLN A 115 5.87 -3.26 -9.75
C GLN A 115 7.29 -3.43 -10.28
N LEU A 116 7.73 -2.48 -11.11
CA LEU A 116 9.12 -2.40 -11.51
C LEU A 116 9.96 -1.91 -10.32
N LEU A 117 11.01 -2.64 -9.98
CA LEU A 117 11.99 -2.20 -9.00
C LEU A 117 12.99 -1.24 -9.66
N PRO A 118 13.41 -0.16 -8.97
CA PRO A 118 14.23 0.89 -9.58
C PRO A 118 15.69 0.48 -9.84
N ALA A 119 16.13 -0.68 -9.34
CA ALA A 119 17.51 -1.12 -9.45
C ALA A 119 17.73 -1.96 -10.73
N THR A 120 18.65 -1.50 -11.58
CA THR A 120 19.20 -2.33 -12.66
C THR A 120 20.10 -3.39 -12.04
N VAL A 121 19.70 -4.66 -12.14
CA VAL A 121 20.45 -5.79 -11.58
C VAL A 121 21.49 -6.34 -12.54
N TYR A 122 21.33 -6.10 -13.84
CA TYR A 122 22.21 -6.63 -14.86
C TYR A 122 22.19 -5.73 -16.09
N SER A 123 23.36 -5.48 -16.67
CA SER A 123 23.51 -4.70 -17.91
C SER A 123 24.33 -5.52 -18.89
N ILE A 124 23.91 -5.47 -20.16
CA ILE A 124 24.55 -6.21 -21.25
C ILE A 124 24.87 -5.21 -22.32
N ASP A 125 26.13 -5.22 -22.75
CA ASP A 125 26.54 -4.46 -23.91
C ASP A 125 25.99 -5.13 -25.17
N ILE A 126 25.30 -4.35 -26.01
CA ILE A 126 24.83 -4.84 -27.31
C ILE A 126 26.03 -4.94 -28.24
N ALA A 127 26.43 -6.17 -28.57
CA ALA A 127 27.43 -6.43 -29.60
C ALA A 127 26.77 -6.48 -30.98
N LEU A 128 27.22 -5.62 -31.89
CA LEU A 128 26.80 -5.64 -33.29
C LEU A 128 27.91 -6.28 -34.14
N PRO A 129 27.61 -7.27 -34.99
CA PRO A 129 28.58 -7.80 -35.92
C PRO A 129 28.87 -6.74 -36.98
N VAL A 130 30.07 -6.15 -36.92
CA VAL A 130 30.55 -5.16 -37.90
C VAL A 130 31.71 -5.78 -38.65
N ARG A 131 31.77 -5.58 -39.97
CA ARG A 131 32.94 -5.98 -40.76
C ARG A 131 34.19 -5.29 -40.20
N SER A 132 35.32 -5.99 -40.16
CA SER A 132 36.55 -5.49 -39.53
C SER A 132 37.05 -4.17 -40.13
N ASP A 133 36.85 -3.96 -41.44
CA ASP A 133 37.19 -2.73 -42.15
C ASP A 133 36.26 -1.55 -41.78
N LEU A 134 35.05 -1.82 -41.33
CA LEU A 134 34.07 -0.81 -40.89
C LEU A 134 34.09 -0.57 -39.39
N GLN A 135 34.72 -1.45 -38.58
CA GLN A 135 34.68 -1.37 -37.12
C GLN A 135 35.10 0.01 -36.61
N ARG A 136 36.24 0.55 -37.09
CA ARG A 136 36.74 1.86 -36.65
C ARG A 136 35.81 3.00 -37.04
N ALA A 137 35.31 2.98 -38.28
CA ALA A 137 34.41 4.02 -38.78
C ALA A 137 33.08 4.00 -38.03
N PHE A 138 32.54 2.81 -37.77
CA PHE A 138 31.30 2.62 -37.02
C PHE A 138 31.43 3.04 -35.56
N SER A 139 32.52 2.63 -34.88
CA SER A 139 32.79 3.07 -33.51
C SER A 139 32.94 4.60 -33.43
N TRP A 140 33.68 5.22 -34.36
CA TRP A 140 33.82 6.68 -34.40
C TRP A 140 32.47 7.37 -34.63
N ALA A 141 31.66 6.89 -35.57
CA ALA A 141 30.35 7.45 -35.87
C ALA A 141 29.40 7.40 -34.65
N ILE A 142 29.36 6.26 -33.94
CA ILE A 142 28.57 6.14 -32.71
C ILE A 142 29.09 7.08 -31.62
N THR A 143 30.41 7.18 -31.44
CA THR A 143 31.00 8.09 -30.45
C THR A 143 30.61 9.54 -30.74
N ILE A 144 30.78 10.00 -31.99
CA ILE A 144 30.39 11.36 -32.37
C ILE A 144 28.90 11.58 -32.16
N ALA A 145 28.03 10.67 -32.59
CA ALA A 145 26.58 10.78 -32.40
C ALA A 145 26.19 10.89 -30.91
N LYS A 146 26.91 10.18 -30.03
CA LYS A 146 26.73 10.30 -28.57
C LYS A 146 27.23 11.63 -28.02
N ASP A 147 28.38 12.11 -28.51
CA ASP A 147 29.00 13.36 -28.04
C ASP A 147 28.17 14.59 -28.41
N VAL A 148 27.55 14.59 -29.60
CA VAL A 148 26.70 15.72 -30.06
C VAL A 148 25.24 15.61 -29.62
N GLY A 149 24.86 14.53 -28.95
CA GLY A 149 23.49 14.33 -28.45
C GLY A 149 22.50 13.75 -29.46
N GLU A 150 22.93 13.47 -30.70
CA GLU A 150 22.08 12.90 -31.77
C GLU A 150 21.59 11.50 -31.39
N TRP A 151 22.46 10.68 -30.80
CA TRP A 151 22.09 9.32 -30.37
C TRP A 151 20.92 9.34 -29.38
N GLN A 152 20.92 10.26 -28.41
CA GLN A 152 19.83 10.36 -27.43
C GLN A 152 18.52 10.82 -28.07
N ALA A 153 18.59 11.71 -29.06
CA ALA A 153 17.41 12.15 -29.81
C ALA A 153 16.82 11.01 -30.65
N ASP A 154 17.68 10.27 -31.36
CA ASP A 154 17.30 9.12 -32.17
C ASP A 154 16.75 7.97 -31.31
N ASP A 155 17.38 7.68 -30.16
CA ASP A 155 16.88 6.70 -29.19
C ASP A 155 15.51 7.11 -28.66
N ALA A 156 15.32 8.37 -28.27
CA ALA A 156 14.02 8.86 -27.80
C ALA A 156 12.94 8.73 -28.89
N GLN A 157 13.26 9.09 -30.14
CA GLN A 157 12.34 8.97 -31.28
C GLN A 157 12.04 7.50 -31.59
N ALA A 158 13.05 6.64 -31.60
CA ALA A 158 12.90 5.21 -31.80
C ALA A 158 12.03 4.58 -30.71
N ARG A 159 12.25 4.95 -29.45
CA ARG A 159 11.42 4.53 -28.31
C ARG A 159 9.97 4.96 -28.51
N GLN A 160 9.72 6.22 -28.88
CA GLN A 160 8.37 6.70 -29.14
C GLN A 160 7.67 5.97 -30.30
N LYS A 161 8.43 5.60 -31.34
CA LYS A 161 7.90 5.00 -32.56
C LYS A 161 7.68 3.49 -32.46
N PHE A 162 8.61 2.77 -31.84
CA PHE A 162 8.66 1.31 -31.86
C PHE A 162 8.28 0.69 -30.52
N ILE A 163 8.37 1.43 -29.42
CA ILE A 163 7.94 0.93 -28.12
C ILE A 163 6.50 1.35 -27.88
N PRO A 164 5.60 0.38 -27.66
CA PRO A 164 4.23 0.68 -27.29
C PRO A 164 4.16 1.62 -26.09
N GLN A 165 3.24 2.58 -26.14
CA GLN A 165 3.00 3.46 -25.01
C GLN A 165 2.42 2.65 -23.85
N SER A 166 2.97 2.87 -22.65
CA SER A 166 2.48 2.24 -21.43
C SER A 166 1.03 2.63 -21.17
N ALA A 167 0.17 1.65 -20.85
CA ALA A 167 -1.19 1.92 -20.37
C ALA A 167 -1.21 2.27 -18.88
N CYS A 168 -0.07 2.14 -18.19
CA CYS A 168 0.05 2.53 -16.81
C CYS A 168 0.01 4.06 -16.77
N THR A 169 -1.06 4.60 -16.18
CA THR A 169 -1.12 6.02 -15.84
C THR A 169 0.04 6.29 -14.90
N GLY A 170 1.10 6.92 -15.42
CA GLY A 170 2.30 7.25 -14.65
C GLY A 170 1.87 7.83 -13.31
N GLY A 171 2.18 7.12 -12.24
CA GLY A 171 1.74 7.48 -10.92
C GLY A 171 2.36 8.82 -10.51
N THR A 172 1.70 9.93 -10.81
CA THR A 172 1.37 10.82 -9.70
C THR A 172 0.45 10.00 -8.80
N ALA A 173 1.00 9.58 -7.68
CA ALA A 173 0.34 8.77 -6.65
C ALA A 173 -1.09 9.23 -6.35
N ALA A 174 -1.87 8.28 -5.85
CA ALA A 174 -3.24 8.40 -5.33
C ALA A 174 -4.37 8.14 -6.34
N THR A 175 -4.42 6.91 -6.86
CA THR A 175 -5.69 6.19 -6.68
C THR A 175 -5.95 6.14 -5.18
N SER A 176 -6.99 6.85 -4.73
CA SER A 176 -7.48 6.78 -3.35
C SER A 176 -7.41 5.32 -2.89
N PRO A 177 -6.60 4.97 -1.87
CA PRO A 177 -6.63 3.62 -1.35
C PRO A 177 -8.10 3.34 -1.05
N LYS A 178 -8.64 2.22 -1.54
CA LYS A 178 -9.82 1.63 -0.92
C LYS A 178 -9.44 1.51 0.53
N GLN A 179 -9.86 2.48 1.34
CA GLN A 179 -9.60 2.52 2.76
C GLN A 179 -10.07 1.15 3.25
N LEU A 180 -9.13 0.28 3.64
CA LEU A 180 -9.42 -0.68 4.69
C LEU A 180 -9.94 0.21 5.81
N GLY A 181 -11.26 0.27 5.91
CA GLY A 181 -11.94 1.37 6.57
C GLY A 181 -11.31 1.52 7.94
N ILE A 182 -10.77 2.69 8.23
CA ILE A 182 -10.31 3.05 9.57
C ILE A 182 -11.46 2.79 10.58
N LEU A 183 -12.71 2.82 10.10
CA LEU A 183 -13.91 2.32 10.77
C LEU A 183 -13.82 0.88 11.31
N SER A 184 -13.15 -0.06 10.62
CA SER A 184 -13.00 -1.45 11.07
C SER A 184 -12.03 -1.57 12.25
N GLY A 185 -10.85 -0.93 12.18
CA GLY A 185 -9.88 -0.92 13.29
C GLY A 185 -10.33 -0.04 14.46
N ALA A 186 -10.87 1.14 14.18
CA ALA A 186 -11.43 2.03 15.20
C ALA A 186 -12.62 1.39 15.91
N GLY A 187 -13.45 0.60 15.19
CA GLY A 187 -14.56 -0.15 15.78
C GLY A 187 -14.08 -1.15 16.83
N VAL A 188 -13.04 -1.92 16.54
CA VAL A 188 -12.46 -2.90 17.48
C VAL A 188 -11.83 -2.19 18.69
N MET A 189 -11.11 -1.09 18.48
CA MET A 189 -10.55 -0.30 19.58
C MET A 189 -11.64 0.33 20.47
N LEU A 190 -12.66 0.94 19.88
CA LEU A 190 -13.81 1.49 20.61
C LEU A 190 -14.52 0.42 21.44
N LEU A 191 -14.74 -0.76 20.86
CA LEU A 191 -15.35 -1.89 21.55
C LEU A 191 -14.50 -2.32 22.76
N SER A 192 -13.17 -2.38 22.60
CA SER A 192 -12.26 -2.74 23.70
C SER A 192 -12.28 -1.73 24.86
N VAL A 193 -12.36 -0.43 24.55
CA VAL A 193 -12.46 0.64 25.56
C VAL A 193 -13.81 0.60 26.28
N LEU A 194 -14.89 0.36 25.53
CA LEU A 194 -16.23 0.20 26.10
C LEU A 194 -16.30 -0.99 27.06
N LEU A 195 -15.77 -2.15 26.65
CA LEU A 195 -15.77 -3.36 27.47
C LEU A 195 -14.91 -3.20 28.74
N THR A 196 -13.73 -2.59 28.63
CA THR A 196 -12.87 -2.33 29.80
C THR A 196 -13.50 -1.33 30.76
N THR A 197 -14.20 -0.31 30.25
CA THR A 197 -14.92 0.66 31.09
C THR A 197 -16.10 0.00 31.81
N ILE A 198 -16.88 -0.83 31.10
CA ILE A 198 -17.97 -1.60 31.71
C ILE A 198 -17.42 -2.54 32.80
N ALA A 199 -16.30 -3.22 32.54
CA ALA A 199 -15.66 -4.10 33.51
C ALA A 199 -15.18 -3.35 34.76
N LEU A 200 -14.58 -2.17 34.59
CA LEU A 200 -14.13 -1.33 35.71
C LEU A 200 -15.31 -0.81 36.54
N VAL A 201 -16.36 -0.33 35.90
CA VAL A 201 -17.59 0.13 36.59
C VAL A 201 -18.27 -1.03 37.30
N GLY A 202 -18.38 -2.19 36.65
CA GLY A 202 -18.96 -3.40 37.24
C GLY A 202 -18.18 -3.88 38.47
N ASN A 203 -16.85 -3.94 38.38
CA ASN A 203 -15.99 -4.33 39.51
C ASN A 203 -16.08 -3.31 40.66
N GLY A 204 -16.09 -2.01 40.34
CA GLY A 204 -16.31 -0.96 41.32
C GLY A 204 -17.65 -1.08 42.03
N MET A 205 -18.73 -1.37 41.30
CA MET A 205 -20.07 -1.59 41.87
C MET A 205 -20.15 -2.87 42.70
N TRP A 206 -19.47 -3.94 42.30
CA TRP A 206 -19.42 -5.18 43.09
C TRP A 206 -18.72 -4.97 44.43
N ARG A 207 -17.64 -4.17 44.44
CA ARG A 207 -16.88 -3.86 45.65
C ARG A 207 -17.54 -2.81 46.56
N MET A 208 -18.64 -2.18 46.16
CA MET A 208 -19.34 -1.23 47.03
C MET A 208 -19.95 -1.92 48.25
N SER A 209 -19.64 -1.37 49.42
CA SER A 209 -20.23 -1.84 50.67
C SER A 209 -21.75 -1.67 50.65
N PRO A 210 -22.51 -2.48 51.40
CA PRO A 210 -23.96 -2.33 51.52
C PRO A 210 -24.38 -0.91 51.92
N ALA A 211 -23.59 -0.23 52.77
CA ALA A 211 -23.83 1.14 53.21
C ALA A 211 -23.73 2.16 52.06
N GLN A 212 -22.73 2.04 51.20
CA GLN A 212 -22.58 2.90 50.02
C GLN A 212 -23.71 2.67 49.01
N ARG A 213 -24.17 1.42 48.86
CA ARG A 213 -25.33 1.09 48.01
C ARG A 213 -26.62 1.73 48.52
N ALA A 214 -26.84 1.74 49.83
CA ALA A 214 -27.99 2.40 50.45
C ALA A 214 -27.97 3.92 50.23
N GLN A 215 -26.81 4.55 50.45
CA GLN A 215 -26.64 5.99 50.24
C GLN A 215 -26.88 6.39 48.77
N ARG A 216 -26.43 5.57 47.81
CA ARG A 216 -26.63 5.85 46.38
C ARG A 216 -28.09 5.75 45.96
N ARG A 217 -28.86 4.80 46.52
CA ARG A 217 -30.30 4.70 46.30
C ARG A 217 -31.05 5.91 46.87
N ASP A 218 -30.67 6.36 48.06
CA ASP A 218 -31.24 7.57 48.66
C ASP A 218 -31.00 8.80 47.77
N TRP A 219 -29.77 8.97 47.25
CA TRP A 219 -29.47 10.02 46.28
C TRP A 219 -30.32 9.93 45.00
N GLN A 220 -30.51 8.72 44.45
CA GLN A 220 -31.36 8.53 43.27
C GLN A 220 -32.81 8.91 43.55
N HIS A 221 -33.37 8.50 44.70
CA HIS A 221 -34.72 8.86 45.11
C HIS A 221 -34.90 10.38 45.29
N ARG A 222 -33.92 11.05 45.91
CA ARG A 222 -33.94 12.52 46.05
C ARG A 222 -33.85 13.23 44.70
N ALA A 223 -33.04 12.69 43.78
CA ALA A 223 -32.89 13.26 42.43
C ALA A 223 -34.18 13.11 41.60
N THR A 224 -34.82 11.94 41.63
CA THR A 224 -36.10 11.72 40.94
C THR A 224 -37.21 12.59 41.54
N ALA A 225 -37.31 12.66 42.87
CA ALA A 225 -38.30 13.52 43.53
C ALA A 225 -38.10 15.00 43.18
N ARG A 226 -36.85 15.47 43.08
CA ARG A 226 -36.54 16.84 42.65
C ARG A 226 -36.90 17.08 41.18
N ALA A 227 -36.65 16.11 40.30
CA ALA A 227 -37.02 16.20 38.90
C ALA A 227 -38.54 16.26 38.70
N GLU A 228 -39.31 15.47 39.46
CA GLU A 228 -40.78 15.52 39.45
C GLU A 228 -41.32 16.86 39.94
N LEU A 229 -40.76 17.40 41.03
CA LEU A 229 -41.14 18.73 41.52
C LEU A 229 -40.87 19.84 40.49
N LEU A 230 -39.71 19.80 39.82
CA LEU A 230 -39.38 20.75 38.76
C LEU A 230 -40.30 20.59 37.54
N GLY A 231 -40.65 19.35 37.19
CA GLY A 231 -41.61 19.06 36.13
C GLY A 231 -43.01 19.61 36.44
N ALA A 232 -43.48 19.42 37.68
CA ALA A 232 -44.77 19.92 38.14
C ALA A 232 -44.82 21.46 38.18
N MET A 233 -43.76 22.11 38.67
CA MET A 233 -43.66 23.58 38.69
C MET A 233 -43.69 24.18 37.27
N ARG A 234 -43.11 23.49 36.29
CA ARG A 234 -43.13 23.94 34.89
C ARG A 234 -44.54 23.86 34.28
N GLN A 235 -45.37 22.91 34.70
CA GLN A 235 -46.74 22.75 34.20
C GLN A 235 -47.73 23.72 34.86
N SER A 236 -47.48 24.19 36.08
CA SER A 236 -48.40 25.07 36.82
C SER A 236 -48.32 26.55 36.42
N GLY A 237 -47.47 26.95 35.48
CA GLY A 237 -47.40 28.32 34.95
C GLY A 237 -47.02 29.40 35.98
N VAL A 238 -46.50 29.01 37.15
CA VAL A 238 -46.08 29.94 38.20
C VAL A 238 -44.69 30.46 37.84
N PRO A 239 -44.50 31.79 37.67
CA PRO A 239 -43.18 32.34 37.40
C PRO A 239 -42.25 32.07 38.57
N ALA A 240 -41.12 31.42 38.30
CA ALA A 240 -40.14 31.03 39.31
C ALA A 240 -39.44 32.26 39.93
N SER A 241 -40.01 32.81 41.00
CA SER A 241 -39.29 33.71 41.89
C SER A 241 -38.37 32.87 42.78
N LEU A 242 -37.10 32.77 42.37
CA LEU A 242 -36.06 32.09 43.13
C LEU A 242 -35.90 32.74 44.52
N PRO A 243 -36.02 31.99 45.62
CA PRO A 243 -35.62 32.50 46.93
C PRO A 243 -34.10 32.70 46.93
N SER A 244 -33.67 33.92 47.24
CA SER A 244 -32.27 34.26 47.48
C SER A 244 -31.76 33.46 48.67
N ILE A 245 -31.00 32.39 48.40
CA ILE A 245 -30.36 31.58 49.44
C ILE A 245 -29.17 32.38 49.97
N ARG A 246 -29.34 32.96 51.14
CA ARG A 246 -28.28 33.63 51.91
C ARG A 246 -27.31 32.53 52.40
N SER A 247 -26.12 32.53 51.82
CA SER A 247 -24.99 31.68 52.23
C SER A 247 -24.53 32.08 53.64
N SER A 248 -24.93 31.31 54.65
CA SER A 248 -24.35 31.38 56.00
C SER A 248 -23.42 30.19 56.23
N ASP A 249 -22.26 30.53 56.78
CA ASP A 249 -21.33 29.73 57.57
C ASP A 249 -20.32 28.82 56.82
N LYS A 250 -19.16 29.44 56.56
CA LYS A 250 -17.86 28.75 56.51
C LYS A 250 -17.52 28.25 57.91
N VAL A 251 -17.50 26.94 58.10
CA VAL A 251 -16.78 26.30 59.22
C VAL A 251 -15.42 25.87 58.69
N ALA A 252 -14.36 26.41 59.30
CA ALA A 252 -12.97 26.02 59.04
C ALA A 252 -12.67 24.67 59.72
N PRO A 253 -11.87 23.78 59.11
CA PRO A 253 -11.33 22.62 59.79
C PRO A 253 -9.98 22.95 60.45
N GLU A 254 -9.78 22.44 61.66
CA GLU A 254 -8.45 22.20 62.28
C GLU A 254 -7.76 20.99 61.63
#